data_AF-A0A7X9GQ71-F1
#
_entry.id   AF-A0A7X9GQ71-F1
#
_cell.length_a   1.000
_cell.length_b   1.000
_cell.length_c   1.000
_cell.angle_alpha   90.00
_cell.angle_beta   90.00
_cell.angle_gamma   90.00
#
_symmetry.space_group_name_H-M   'P 1'
#
loop_
_entity.id
_entity.type
_entity.pdbx_description
1 polymer ?
#
loop_
_entity_poly.entity_id
_entity_poly.type
_entity_poly.pdbx_seq_one_letter_code
_entity_poly.pdbx_strand_id
1 'polypeptide(L)'
;MRDIVSANQFAVLSAGVFIGQHSIFPKTGANRPDSSDLITAQHFGEVTKMKLEEQSELSNLPQIKVKGNFPYKEAKPIPLIPSGDRNCTVCGKCVRNCPTQAISLENPRKTDKTRCISCGRCIYVCPENSRQFRGILYSMVYKKFTRTYTDRKEPEMFYSY
;
A
#
# COMPACT_ATOMS: atom_id res chain seq x y z
N MET A 1 -9.68 -6.51 8.10
CA MET A 1 -10.55 -5.32 8.17
C MET A 1 -12.04 -5.64 8.17
N ARG A 2 -12.47 -6.90 7.93
CA ARG A 2 -13.90 -7.30 7.96
C ARG A 2 -14.67 -6.72 9.14
N ASP A 3 -14.16 -6.87 10.35
CA ASP A 3 -14.90 -6.46 11.56
C ASP A 3 -15.03 -4.94 11.69
N ILE A 4 -14.05 -4.18 11.20
CA ILE A 4 -14.15 -2.72 11.14
C ILE A 4 -15.25 -2.33 10.15
N VAL A 5 -15.29 -2.97 8.98
CA VAL A 5 -16.29 -2.70 7.94
C VAL A 5 -17.69 -3.05 8.45
N SER A 6 -17.87 -4.23 9.05
CA SER A 6 -19.13 -4.67 9.65
C SER A 6 -19.57 -3.81 10.84
N ALA A 7 -18.65 -3.36 11.69
CA ALA A 7 -18.95 -2.44 12.79
C ALA A 7 -19.45 -1.07 12.31
N ASN A 8 -19.12 -0.69 11.06
CA ASN A 8 -19.63 0.50 10.40
C ASN A 8 -20.87 0.19 9.52
N GLN A 9 -21.59 -0.90 9.80
CA GLN A 9 -22.86 -1.29 9.17
C GLN A 9 -22.78 -1.60 7.68
N PHE A 10 -21.57 -1.84 7.15
CA PHE A 10 -21.40 -2.33 5.79
C PHE A 10 -21.54 -3.86 5.74
N ALA A 11 -22.31 -4.34 4.76
CA ALA A 11 -22.39 -5.75 4.44
C ALA A 11 -21.12 -6.18 3.69
N VAL A 12 -20.50 -7.28 4.14
CA VAL A 12 -19.25 -7.78 3.55
C VAL A 12 -19.53 -9.05 2.75
N LEU A 13 -19.68 -8.89 1.44
CA LEU A 13 -19.95 -9.97 0.48
C LEU A 13 -18.68 -10.77 0.13
N SER A 14 -17.56 -10.07 -0.06
CA SER A 14 -16.29 -10.66 -0.45
C SER A 14 -15.11 -9.87 0.09
N ALA A 15 -13.94 -10.51 0.15
CA ALA A 15 -12.67 -9.88 0.47
C ALA A 15 -11.54 -10.50 -0.35
N GLY A 16 -10.55 -9.68 -0.70
CA GLY A 16 -9.38 -10.11 -1.44
C GLY A 16 -8.09 -9.61 -0.80
N VAL A 17 -7.03 -10.40 -0.91
CA VAL A 17 -5.64 -10.01 -0.61
C VAL A 17 -4.93 -9.88 -1.93
N PHE A 18 -4.54 -8.66 -2.30
CA PHE A 18 -3.83 -8.37 -3.54
C PHE A 18 -2.39 -7.98 -3.26
N ILE A 19 -1.50 -8.37 -4.17
CA ILE A 19 -0.06 -8.19 -4.00
C ILE A 19 0.40 -6.98 -4.80
N GLY A 20 1.20 -6.13 -4.16
CA GLY A 20 1.82 -4.97 -4.78
C GLY A 20 3.23 -4.74 -4.28
N GLN A 21 4.01 -3.98 -5.05
CA GLN A 21 5.36 -3.60 -4.69
C GLN A 21 5.39 -2.71 -3.43
N HIS A 22 6.29 -3.02 -2.50
CA HIS A 22 6.40 -2.26 -1.25
C HIS A 22 6.98 -0.86 -1.48
N SER A 23 6.28 0.19 -1.03
CA SER A 23 6.64 1.60 -1.33
C SER A 23 7.96 2.07 -0.70
N ILE A 24 8.36 1.52 0.45
CA ILE A 24 9.62 1.85 1.14
C ILE A 24 10.76 0.92 0.71
N PHE A 25 10.44 -0.31 0.34
CA PHE A 25 11.40 -1.40 0.10
C PHE A 25 11.13 -2.00 -1.28
N PRO A 26 11.38 -1.26 -2.38
CA PRO A 26 10.85 -1.59 -3.70
C PRO A 26 11.31 -2.93 -4.29
N LYS A 27 12.32 -3.59 -3.71
CA LYS A 27 12.69 -4.97 -4.08
C LYS A 27 11.68 -6.01 -3.59
N THR A 28 10.94 -5.74 -2.52
CA THR A 28 9.89 -6.63 -2.03
C THR A 28 8.64 -6.45 -2.88
N GLY A 29 8.22 -7.53 -3.54
CA GLY A 29 7.14 -7.48 -4.52
C GLY A 29 7.49 -6.65 -5.76
N ALA A 30 8.78 -6.58 -6.13
CA ALA A 30 9.20 -5.85 -7.33
C ALA A 30 8.43 -6.31 -8.56
N ASN A 31 7.99 -5.36 -9.39
CA ASN A 31 7.19 -5.62 -10.60
C ASN A 31 5.81 -6.25 -10.33
N ARG A 32 5.26 -6.09 -9.12
CA ARG A 32 3.90 -6.52 -8.75
C ARG A 32 3.00 -5.29 -8.52
N PRO A 33 1.72 -5.29 -8.95
CA PRO A 33 1.02 -6.40 -9.57
C PRO A 33 1.55 -6.74 -10.97
N ASP A 34 1.73 -8.02 -11.25
CA ASP A 34 2.05 -8.55 -12.58
C ASP A 34 0.77 -8.98 -13.32
N SER A 35 0.90 -9.49 -14.56
CA SER A 35 -0.27 -9.91 -15.34
C SER A 35 -1.11 -10.97 -14.63
N SER A 36 -0.50 -11.88 -13.87
CA SER A 36 -1.22 -12.91 -13.12
C SER A 36 -2.01 -12.32 -11.97
N ASP A 37 -1.46 -11.33 -11.27
CA ASP A 37 -2.22 -10.61 -10.23
C ASP A 37 -3.42 -9.88 -10.80
N LEU A 38 -3.23 -9.21 -11.93
CA LEU A 38 -4.30 -8.43 -12.56
C LEU A 38 -5.44 -9.34 -13.03
N ILE A 39 -5.11 -10.49 -13.64
CA ILE A 39 -6.10 -11.52 -14.01
C ILE A 39 -6.84 -12.00 -12.76
N THR A 40 -6.13 -12.27 -11.68
CA THR A 40 -6.73 -12.75 -10.43
C THR A 40 -7.63 -11.68 -9.78
N ALA A 41 -7.24 -10.42 -9.83
CA ALA A 41 -8.04 -9.29 -9.35
C ALA A 41 -9.28 -9.05 -10.19
N GLN A 42 -9.17 -9.17 -11.51
CA GLN A 42 -10.32 -9.11 -12.41
C GLN A 42 -11.31 -10.25 -12.12
N HIS A 43 -10.80 -11.47 -12.00
CA HIS A 43 -11.63 -12.63 -11.68
C HIS A 43 -12.34 -12.49 -10.33
N PHE A 44 -11.67 -11.94 -9.31
CA PHE A 44 -12.30 -11.61 -8.03
C PHE A 44 -13.47 -10.63 -8.19
N GLY A 45 -13.31 -9.61 -9.04
CA GLY A 45 -14.37 -8.66 -9.36
C GLY A 45 -15.57 -9.31 -10.06
N GLU A 46 -15.30 -10.19 -11.03
CA GLU A 46 -16.33 -10.94 -11.76
C GLU A 46 -17.14 -11.85 -10.84
N VAL A 47 -16.46 -12.64 -9.99
CA VAL A 47 -17.13 -13.53 -9.02
C VAL A 47 -17.91 -12.73 -7.97
N THR A 48 -17.34 -11.61 -7.50
CA THR A 48 -18.05 -10.71 -6.56
C THR A 48 -19.31 -10.15 -7.19
N LYS A 49 -19.26 -9.75 -8.46
CA LYS A 49 -20.42 -9.26 -9.20
C LYS A 49 -21.50 -10.34 -9.32
N MET A 50 -21.14 -11.55 -9.76
CA MET A 50 -22.08 -12.68 -9.87
C MET A 50 -22.76 -12.96 -8.54
N LYS A 51 -21.98 -13.04 -7.45
CA LYS A 51 -22.52 -13.26 -6.11
C LYS A 51 -23.45 -12.14 -5.66
N LEU A 52 -23.15 -10.89 -6.00
CA LEU A 52 -23.99 -9.74 -5.68
C LEU A 52 -25.34 -9.82 -6.41
N GLU A 53 -25.34 -10.20 -7.68
CA GLU A 53 -26.55 -10.36 -8.51
C GLU A 53 -27.43 -11.53 -8.03
N GLU A 54 -26.86 -12.53 -7.37
CA GLU A 54 -27.59 -13.64 -6.74
C GLU A 54 -28.25 -13.27 -5.40
N GLN A 55 -27.87 -12.15 -4.77
CA GLN A 55 -28.45 -11.75 -3.48
C GLN A 55 -29.77 -11.00 -3.68
N SER A 56 -30.85 -11.52 -3.11
CA SER A 56 -32.13 -10.79 -2.99
C SER A 56 -32.10 -9.71 -1.91
N GLU A 57 -31.26 -9.87 -0.89
CA GLU A 57 -31.11 -8.93 0.22
C GLU A 57 -29.67 -8.91 0.75
N LEU A 58 -29.15 -7.72 1.06
CA LEU A 58 -27.76 -7.53 1.54
C LEU A 58 -27.65 -7.34 3.07
N SER A 59 -28.79 -7.20 3.75
CA SER A 59 -28.83 -6.94 5.20
C SER A 59 -28.43 -8.16 6.04
N ASN A 60 -28.53 -9.37 5.47
CA ASN A 60 -28.31 -10.63 6.17
C ASN A 60 -27.32 -11.56 5.44
N LEU A 61 -26.19 -11.01 4.98
CA LEU A 61 -25.15 -11.82 4.35
C LEU A 61 -24.42 -12.70 5.37
N PRO A 62 -24.14 -13.98 5.04
CA PRO A 62 -23.30 -14.84 5.85
C PRO A 62 -21.91 -14.25 6.06
N GLN A 63 -21.43 -14.34 7.30
CA GLN A 63 -20.16 -13.74 7.66
C GLN A 63 -18.98 -14.44 6.98
N ILE A 64 -18.19 -13.70 6.20
CA ILE A 64 -16.99 -14.25 5.57
C ILE A 64 -15.86 -14.50 6.59
N LYS A 65 -15.12 -15.60 6.47
CA LYS A 65 -13.93 -15.87 7.29
C LYS A 65 -12.67 -15.35 6.60
N VAL A 66 -12.16 -14.22 7.06
CA VAL A 66 -10.93 -13.61 6.53
C VAL A 66 -9.75 -13.91 7.44
N LYS A 67 -8.60 -14.27 6.86
CA LYS A 67 -7.34 -14.45 7.61
C LYS A 67 -6.89 -13.13 8.25
N GLY A 68 -6.32 -13.19 9.44
CA GLY A 68 -5.79 -12.02 10.14
C GLY A 68 -5.56 -12.29 11.62
N ASN A 69 -4.75 -11.43 12.24
CA ASN A 69 -4.54 -11.46 13.68
C ASN A 69 -5.47 -10.46 14.37
N PHE A 70 -6.03 -10.89 15.50
CA PHE A 70 -6.92 -10.10 16.34
C PHE A 70 -6.43 -10.13 17.79
N PRO A 71 -6.40 -8.98 18.50
CA PRO A 71 -6.76 -7.63 18.04
C PRO A 71 -5.79 -7.05 16.99
N TYR A 72 -6.24 -6.05 16.22
CA TYR A 72 -5.39 -5.35 15.26
C TYR A 72 -4.25 -4.64 15.98
N LYS A 73 -3.05 -4.65 15.40
CA LYS A 73 -1.90 -3.93 15.94
C LYS A 73 -2.07 -2.43 15.74
N GLU A 74 -1.78 -1.65 16.78
CA GLU A 74 -1.70 -0.19 16.66
C GLU A 74 -0.59 0.22 15.69
N ALA A 75 -0.92 1.12 14.77
CA ALA A 75 0.04 1.68 13.82
C ALA A 75 1.00 2.63 14.56
N LYS A 76 2.30 2.36 14.43
CA LYS A 76 3.35 3.23 14.98
C LYS A 76 3.98 4.07 13.85
N PRO A 77 4.37 5.32 14.13
CA PRO A 77 5.09 6.15 13.16
C PRO A 77 6.37 5.44 12.68
N ILE A 78 6.59 5.44 11.37
CA ILE A 78 7.82 4.90 10.80
C ILE A 78 8.87 6.02 10.77
N PRO A 79 10.07 5.82 11.35
CA PRO A 79 11.11 6.86 11.42
C PRO A 79 11.88 7.04 10.09
N LEU A 80 11.27 6.68 8.96
CA LEU A 80 11.88 6.76 7.64
C LEU A 80 11.20 7.87 6.87
N ILE A 81 11.91 8.97 6.65
CA ILE A 81 11.43 10.13 5.90
C ILE A 81 12.32 10.32 4.68
N PRO A 82 11.76 10.36 3.46
CA PRO A 82 12.56 10.52 2.26
C PRO A 82 13.04 11.97 2.15
N SER A 83 14.19 12.19 1.53
CA SER A 83 14.75 13.53 1.24
C SER A 83 15.42 13.54 -0.13
N GLY A 84 15.59 14.72 -0.71
CA GLY A 84 16.33 14.93 -1.96
C GLY A 84 17.82 15.14 -1.72
N ASP A 85 18.63 14.88 -2.75
CA ASP A 85 20.08 15.13 -2.77
C ASP A 85 20.45 16.24 -3.77
N ARG A 86 21.73 16.37 -4.10
CA ARG A 86 22.26 17.41 -5.00
C ARG A 86 21.80 17.28 -6.46
N ASN A 87 21.26 16.12 -6.87
CA ASN A 87 20.78 15.92 -8.24
C ASN A 87 19.41 16.56 -8.48
N CYS A 88 18.79 17.17 -7.46
CA CYS A 88 17.50 17.82 -7.60
C CYS A 88 17.58 19.06 -8.51
N THR A 89 16.83 19.03 -9.61
CA THR A 89 16.68 20.12 -10.58
C THR A 89 15.56 21.11 -10.24
N VAL A 90 14.94 20.99 -9.06
CA VAL A 90 13.83 21.87 -8.60
C VAL A 90 12.59 21.81 -9.53
N CYS A 91 12.39 20.72 -10.29
CA CYS A 91 11.27 20.58 -11.24
C CYS A 91 9.86 20.55 -10.62
N GLY A 92 9.75 20.49 -9.29
CA GLY A 92 8.48 20.57 -8.55
C GLY A 92 7.54 19.37 -8.67
N LYS A 93 7.89 18.30 -9.40
CA LYS A 93 7.02 17.10 -9.55
C LYS A 93 6.66 16.47 -8.19
N CYS A 94 7.63 16.39 -7.28
CA CYS A 94 7.41 15.83 -5.94
C CYS A 94 6.49 16.70 -5.08
N VAL A 95 6.54 18.02 -5.23
CA VAL A 95 5.65 18.98 -4.53
C VAL A 95 4.21 18.75 -4.97
N ARG A 96 3.95 18.77 -6.29
CA ARG A 96 2.59 18.61 -6.86
C ARG A 96 1.94 17.25 -6.56
N ASN A 97 2.75 16.22 -6.32
CA ASN A 97 2.26 14.85 -6.07
C ASN A 97 2.29 14.45 -4.59
N CYS A 98 2.63 15.35 -3.67
CA CYS A 98 2.63 15.02 -2.25
C CYS A 98 1.20 15.19 -1.68
N PRO A 99 0.52 14.10 -1.29
CA PRO A 99 -0.88 14.18 -0.84
C PRO A 99 -1.04 14.98 0.46
N THR A 100 0.01 15.04 1.28
CA THR A 100 0.02 15.78 2.55
C THR A 100 0.80 17.10 2.45
N GLN A 101 1.23 17.47 1.23
CA GLN A 101 1.95 18.71 0.93
C GLN A 101 3.26 18.88 1.71
N ALA A 102 3.86 17.79 2.21
CA ALA A 102 5.06 17.77 3.06
C ALA A 102 6.37 18.27 2.39
N ILE A 103 6.32 18.81 1.18
CA ILE A 103 7.49 19.23 0.39
C ILE A 103 7.17 20.62 -0.18
N SER A 104 8.07 21.58 0.01
CA SER A 104 7.90 22.95 -0.47
C SER A 104 8.68 23.18 -1.77
N LEU A 105 8.27 24.16 -2.57
CA LEU A 105 8.96 24.49 -3.83
C LEU A 105 10.27 25.26 -3.58
N GLU A 106 10.34 26.02 -2.49
CA GLU A 106 11.52 26.78 -2.07
C GLU A 106 12.68 25.83 -1.72
N ASN A 107 12.37 24.64 -1.18
CA ASN A 107 13.38 23.63 -0.91
C ASN A 107 12.86 22.19 -1.14
N PRO A 108 12.77 21.74 -2.40
CA PRO A 108 12.22 20.42 -2.73
C PRO A 108 13.10 19.25 -2.31
N ARG A 109 14.26 19.50 -1.71
CA ARG A 109 15.13 18.47 -1.12
C ARG A 109 14.75 18.16 0.33
N LYS A 110 14.14 19.10 1.05
CA LYS A 110 13.66 18.88 2.41
C LYS A 110 12.26 18.27 2.41
N THR A 111 11.93 17.66 3.53
CA THR A 111 10.61 17.07 3.80
C THR A 111 10.21 17.45 5.21
N ASP A 112 9.00 17.96 5.32
CA ASP A 112 8.36 18.18 6.59
C ASP A 112 7.98 16.83 7.24
N LYS A 113 8.65 16.51 8.35
CA LYS A 113 8.50 15.24 9.05
C LYS A 113 7.15 15.13 9.77
N THR A 114 6.52 16.24 10.14
CA THR A 114 5.24 16.22 10.87
C THR A 114 4.06 15.93 9.94
N ARG A 115 4.23 16.22 8.64
CA ARG A 115 3.20 16.01 7.60
C ARG A 115 3.44 14.79 6.73
N CYS A 116 4.67 14.30 6.64
CA CYS A 116 5.01 13.17 5.79
C CYS A 116 4.44 11.86 6.35
N ILE A 117 3.63 11.17 5.55
CA ILE A 117 3.08 9.84 5.86
C ILE A 117 3.92 8.70 5.27
N SER A 118 5.14 8.99 4.80
CA SER A 118 6.09 8.03 4.22
C SER A 118 5.56 7.17 3.07
N CYS A 119 4.60 7.69 2.29
CA CYS A 119 3.97 6.96 1.17
C CYS A 119 4.90 6.69 -0.03
N GLY A 120 6.08 7.32 -0.09
CA GLY A 120 7.05 7.10 -1.17
C GLY A 120 6.71 7.71 -2.53
N ARG A 121 5.53 8.33 -2.71
CA ARG A 121 5.12 8.93 -4.00
C ARG A 121 6.15 9.92 -4.57
N CYS A 122 6.76 10.73 -3.70
CA CYS A 122 7.79 11.69 -4.11
C CYS A 122 9.08 11.07 -4.66
N ILE A 123 9.38 9.83 -4.27
CA ILE A 123 10.50 9.03 -4.80
C ILE A 123 10.12 8.56 -6.21
N TYR A 124 8.95 7.92 -6.33
CA TYR A 124 8.48 7.33 -7.58
C TYR A 124 8.37 8.33 -8.74
N VAL A 125 7.91 9.56 -8.48
CA VAL A 125 7.73 10.58 -9.54
C VAL A 125 8.97 11.41 -9.83
N CYS A 126 10.09 11.20 -9.12
CA CYS A 126 11.28 12.02 -9.26
C CYS A 126 12.10 11.59 -10.49
N PRO A 127 12.18 12.41 -11.55
CA PRO A 127 12.90 12.01 -12.77
C PRO A 127 14.41 11.87 -12.53
N GLU A 128 14.95 12.65 -11.59
CA GLU A 128 16.38 12.66 -11.25
C GLU A 128 16.77 11.55 -10.26
N ASN A 129 15.81 10.73 -9.81
CA ASN A 129 15.99 9.78 -8.71
C ASN A 129 16.62 10.39 -7.43
N SER A 130 16.52 11.72 -7.28
CA SER A 130 17.16 12.48 -6.22
C SER A 130 16.51 12.22 -4.86
N ARG A 131 15.21 11.88 -4.84
CA ARG A 131 14.48 11.64 -3.59
C ARG A 131 14.50 10.16 -3.22
N GLN A 132 14.98 9.84 -2.01
CA GLN A 132 15.08 8.46 -1.52
C GLN A 132 14.98 8.40 0.02
N PHE A 133 14.62 7.22 0.54
CA PHE A 133 14.91 6.88 1.93
C PHE A 133 16.42 6.60 2.07
N ARG A 134 17.07 7.15 3.10
CA ARG A 134 18.53 7.06 3.30
C ARG A 134 18.87 6.86 4.78
N GLY A 135 20.15 6.60 5.04
CA GLY A 135 20.71 6.48 6.38
C GLY A 135 20.87 5.04 6.84
N ILE A 136 21.67 4.85 7.90
CA ILE A 136 22.06 3.55 8.42
C ILE A 136 20.82 2.71 8.80
N LEU A 137 19.83 3.34 9.45
CA LEU A 137 18.58 2.68 9.81
C LEU A 137 17.85 2.12 8.58
N TYR A 138 17.74 2.90 7.51
CA TYR A 138 17.12 2.43 6.27
C TYR A 138 17.88 1.23 5.71
N SER A 139 19.20 1.30 5.59
CA SER A 139 20.01 0.20 5.05
C SER A 139 19.87 -1.10 5.84
N MET A 140 19.87 -1.02 7.18
CA MET A 140 19.69 -2.18 8.06
C MET A 140 18.30 -2.80 7.91
N VAL A 141 17.26 -1.98 7.97
CA VAL A 141 15.87 -2.46 7.86
C VAL A 141 15.60 -2.99 6.45
N TYR A 142 16.08 -2.31 5.42
CA TYR A 142 15.99 -2.77 4.03
C TYR A 142 16.54 -4.18 3.88
N LYS A 143 17.79 -4.42 4.31
CA LYS A 143 18.42 -5.75 4.20
C LYS A 143 17.65 -6.82 4.96
N LYS A 144 17.17 -6.51 6.17
CA LYS A 144 16.37 -7.45 6.98
C LYS A 144 15.03 -7.74 6.30
N PHE A 145 14.31 -6.71 5.89
CA PHE A 145 12.97 -6.81 5.33
C PHE A 145 12.98 -7.55 4.00
N THR A 146 13.86 -7.19 3.07
CA THR A 146 13.94 -7.86 1.77
C THR A 146 14.33 -9.32 1.91
N ARG A 147 15.17 -9.68 2.90
CA ARG A 147 15.52 -11.07 3.18
C ARG A 147 14.35 -11.86 3.75
N THR A 148 13.57 -11.27 4.65
CA THR A 148 12.44 -11.94 5.32
C THR A 148 11.22 -12.08 4.42
N TYR A 149 11.00 -11.14 3.50
CA TYR A 149 9.81 -11.06 2.65
C TYR A 149 10.15 -11.18 1.16
N THR A 150 11.06 -12.09 0.82
CA THR A 150 11.43 -12.34 -0.58
C THR A 150 10.50 -13.34 -1.27
N ASP A 151 9.84 -14.21 -0.50
CA ASP A 151 9.00 -15.25 -1.05
C ASP A 151 7.84 -14.64 -1.82
N ARG A 152 7.59 -15.15 -3.03
CA ARG A 152 6.42 -14.79 -3.81
C ARG A 152 5.17 -15.20 -3.03
N LYS A 153 4.28 -14.23 -2.81
CA LYS A 153 2.93 -14.48 -2.31
C LYS A 153 1.94 -14.41 -3.46
N GLU A 154 0.90 -15.22 -3.36
CA GLU A 154 -0.22 -15.25 -4.29
C GLU A 154 -1.44 -14.54 -3.68
N PRO A 155 -2.29 -13.91 -4.51
CA PRO A 155 -3.54 -13.35 -4.03
C PRO A 155 -4.44 -14.40 -3.36
N GLU A 156 -5.24 -13.98 -2.38
CA GLU A 156 -6.19 -14.85 -1.68
C GLU A 156 -7.58 -14.25 -1.67
N MET A 157 -8.61 -15.04 -1.98
CA MET A 157 -10.01 -14.58 -2.07
C MET A 157 -10.90 -15.26 -1.05
N PHE A 158 -11.85 -14.51 -0.52
CA PHE A 158 -12.81 -14.93 0.49
C PHE A 158 -14.19 -14.44 0.06
N TYR A 159 -15.17 -15.33 0.05
CA TYR A 159 -16.54 -15.00 -0.35
C TYR A 159 -17.52 -15.43 0.74
N SER A 160 -18.68 -14.78 0.80
CA SER A 160 -19.82 -15.31 1.56
C SER A 160 -20.36 -16.54 0.84
N TYR A 161 -20.63 -17.57 1.63
CA TYR A 161 -21.26 -18.81 1.21
C TYR A 161 -22.74 -18.72 1.50
#